data_AF-X1HB32-F1
#
_entry.id   AF-X1HB32-F1
#
_cell.length_a   1.000
_cell.length_b   1.000
_cell.length_c   1.000
_cell.angle_alpha   90.00
_cell.angle_beta   90.00
_cell.angle_gamma   90.00
#
_symmetry.space_group_name_H-M   'P 1'
#
loop_
_entity.id
_entity.type
_entity.pdbx_description
1 polymer ?
#
loop_
_entity_poly.entity_id
_entity_poly.type
_entity_poly.pdbx_seq_one_letter_code
_entity_poly.pdbx_strand_id
1 'polypeptide(L)' 'HKGILIATSTQPVKIDIYNSTPAIIETFYLPPNWLYWYPHSVYGITATLFPAGVGTASYVGVTAFN' A
#
# COMPACT_ATOMS: atom_id res chain seq x y z
N HIS A 1 1.29 -17.60 -7.19
CA HIS A 1 1.05 -16.22 -7.62
C HIS A 1 0.01 -15.61 -6.69
N LYS A 2 0.46 -15.01 -5.58
CA LYS A 2 -0.39 -14.53 -4.48
C LYS A 2 -0.10 -13.05 -4.29
N GLY A 3 -0.89 -12.20 -4.94
CA GLY A 3 -0.69 -10.76 -4.96
C GLY A 3 -1.58 -10.02 -3.96
N ILE A 4 -1.50 -8.69 -3.98
CA ILE A 4 -2.39 -7.82 -3.19
C ILE A 4 -3.06 -6.77 -4.07
N LEU A 5 -4.32 -6.48 -3.75
CA LEU A 5 -5.07 -5.36 -4.30
C LEU A 5 -5.15 -4.25 -3.26
N ILE A 6 -4.73 -3.05 -3.63
CA ILE A 6 -4.69 -1.88 -2.76
C ILE A 6 -5.64 -0.83 -3.31
N ALA A 7 -6.54 -0.33 -2.47
CA ALA A 7 -7.46 0.75 -2.80
C ALA A 7 -7.16 1.98 -1.93
N THR A 8 -7.00 3.15 -2.53
CA THR A 8 -6.76 4.42 -1.84
C THR A 8 -7.98 5.32 -1.90
N SER A 9 -8.16 6.14 -0.86
CA SER A 9 -9.24 7.11 -0.75
C SER A 9 -8.77 8.52 -1.14
N THR A 10 -8.94 9.52 -0.28
CA THR A 10 -8.84 10.94 -0.62
C THR A 10 -7.44 11.52 -0.66
N GLN A 11 -6.43 10.78 -0.15
CA GLN A 11 -5.05 11.25 -0.10
C GLN A 11 -4.08 10.25 -0.73
N PRO A 12 -2.93 10.74 -1.24
CA PRO A 12 -1.84 9.87 -1.64
C PRO A 12 -1.33 9.05 -0.45
N VAL A 13 -0.89 7.83 -0.74
CA VAL A 13 -0.43 6.88 0.26
C VAL A 13 0.92 6.33 -0.18
N LYS A 14 1.89 6.34 0.73
CA LYS A 14 3.15 5.63 0.57
C LYS A 14 2.94 4.18 1.01
N ILE A 15 3.29 3.24 0.13
CA ILE A 15 3.23 1.80 0.34
C ILE A 15 4.64 1.25 0.46
N ASP A 16 4.93 0.56 1.54
CA ASP A 16 6.16 -0.23 1.74
C ASP A 16 5.82 -1.73 1.69
N ILE A 17 6.55 -2.49 0.87
CA ILE A 17 6.39 -3.93 0.68
C ILE A 17 7.58 -4.69 1.27
N TYR A 18 7.31 -5.80 1.97
CA TYR A 18 8.31 -6.62 2.64
C TYR A 18 8.33 -8.05 2.08
N ASN A 19 9.52 -8.65 1.86
CA ASN A 19 9.67 -10.09 1.50
C ASN A 19 9.79 -10.98 2.74
N SER A 20 10.27 -10.41 3.84
CA SER A 20 10.60 -11.08 5.09
C SER A 20 10.67 -10.04 6.19
N THR A 21 10.47 -10.44 7.45
CA THR A 21 10.82 -9.59 8.60
C THR A 21 12.33 -9.34 8.60
N PRO A 22 12.87 -8.11 8.43
CA PRO A 22 12.26 -6.77 8.31
C PRO A 22 12.75 -5.98 7.06
N ALA A 23 12.93 -6.62 5.91
CA ALA A 23 13.51 -5.98 4.73
C ALA A 23 12.44 -5.40 3.79
N ILE A 24 12.45 -4.08 3.59
CA ILE A 24 11.67 -3.42 2.54
C ILE A 24 12.31 -3.76 1.20
N ILE A 25 11.53 -4.29 0.27
CA ILE A 25 11.98 -4.56 -1.10
C ILE A 25 11.62 -3.40 -2.01
N GLU A 26 10.45 -2.80 -1.77
CA GLU A 26 9.85 -1.84 -2.68
C GLU A 26 9.05 -0.81 -1.90
N THR A 27 9.23 0.44 -2.28
CA THR A 27 8.45 1.58 -1.81
C THR A 27 7.88 2.30 -3.01
N PHE A 28 6.58 2.55 -3.02
CA PHE A 28 5.93 3.34 -4.06
C PHE A 28 4.81 4.20 -3.48
N TYR A 29 4.35 5.17 -4.27
CA TYR A 29 3.31 6.10 -3.87
C TYR A 29 2.08 5.87 -4.76
N LEU A 30 0.94 5.65 -4.12
CA LEU A 30 -0.34 5.55 -4.81
C LEU A 30 -1.07 6.89 -4.72
N PRO A 31 -1.55 7.43 -5.85
CA PRO A 31 -2.43 8.59 -5.86
C PRO A 31 -3.76 8.33 -5.11
N PRO A 32 -4.55 9.37 -4.80
CA PRO A 32 -5.89 9.21 -4.26
C PRO A 32 -6.86 8.60 -5.27
N ASN A 33 -7.87 7.88 -4.79
CA ASN A 33 -8.94 7.22 -5.54
C ASN A 33 -8.44 6.21 -6.57
N TRP A 34 -7.38 5.47 -6.22
CA TRP A 34 -6.76 4.49 -7.10
C TRP A 34 -6.99 3.08 -6.61
N LEU A 35 -6.99 2.16 -7.57
CA LEU A 35 -6.98 0.73 -7.34
C LEU A 35 -5.72 0.16 -8.01
N TYR A 36 -4.84 -0.46 -7.23
CA TYR A 36 -3.55 -0.96 -7.70
C TYR A 36 -3.40 -2.45 -7.39
N TRP A 37 -3.05 -3.23 -8.42
CA TRP A 37 -2.75 -4.64 -8.29
C TRP A 37 -1.24 -4.86 -8.25
N TYR A 38 -0.75 -5.46 -7.16
CA TYR A 38 0.64 -5.87 -7.02
C TYR A 38 0.77 -7.38 -7.23
N PRO A 39 1.35 -7.84 -8.37
CA PRO A 39 1.30 -9.24 -8.78
C PRO A 39 2.40 -10.13 -8.16
N HIS A 40 3.03 -9.70 -7.07
CA HIS A 40 4.10 -10.46 -6.40
C HIS A 40 3.71 -10.89 -4.98
N SER A 41 4.35 -11.97 -4.52
CA SER A 41 4.17 -12.47 -3.17
C SER A 41 4.70 -11.46 -2.16
N VAL A 42 3.88 -11.13 -1.16
CA VAL A 42 4.23 -10.20 -0.10
C VAL A 42 4.20 -10.92 1.25
N TYR A 43 5.18 -10.61 2.10
CA TYR A 43 5.18 -11.05 3.50
C TYR A 43 4.44 -10.05 4.39
N GLY A 44 4.64 -8.76 4.12
CA GLY A 44 3.98 -7.67 4.83
C GLY A 44 3.81 -6.44 3.95
N ILE A 45 2.94 -5.54 4.40
CA ILE A 45 2.68 -4.24 3.79
C ILE A 45 2.47 -3.19 4.88
N THR A 46 3.03 -2.01 4.68
CA THR A 46 2.74 -0.82 5.48
C THR A 46 2.19 0.27 4.55
N ALA A 47 1.06 0.86 4.93
CA ALA A 47 0.47 1.99 4.23
C ALA A 47 0.53 3.23 5.14
N THR A 48 1.11 4.31 4.64
CA THR A 48 1.24 5.58 5.38
C THR A 48 0.77 6.75 4.52
N LEU A 49 0.10 7.74 5.13
CA LEU A 49 -0.33 8.94 4.42
C LEU A 49 0.87 9.72 3.90
N PHE A 50 0.73 10.30 2.71
CA PHE A 50 1.75 11.14 2.12
C PHE A 50 1.15 12.41 1.48
N PRO A 51 1.61 13.61 1.87
CA PRO A 51 2.53 13.92 2.97
C PRO A 51 1.92 13.61 4.35
N ALA A 52 2.76 13.21 5.30
CA ALA A 52 2.31 12.83 6.63
C ALA A 52 1.79 14.05 7.43
N GLY A 53 0.70 13.87 8.18
CA GLY A 53 0.19 14.86 9.13
C GLY A 53 -0.58 16.03 8.52
N VAL A 54 -0.99 15.96 7.25
CA VAL A 54 -1.72 17.04 6.57
C VAL A 54 -3.04 16.52 5.98
N GLY A 55 -4.17 17.15 6.32
CA GLY A 55 -5.45 17.01 5.64
C GLY A 55 -6.51 16.11 6.30
N THR A 56 -7.46 15.63 5.50
CA THR A 56 -8.65 14.86 5.92
C THR A 56 -8.31 13.39 6.17
N ALA A 57 -9.07 12.72 7.05
CA ALA A 57 -8.98 11.27 7.21
C ALA A 57 -9.09 10.56 5.85
N SER A 58 -8.18 9.60 5.61
CA SER A 58 -8.13 8.79 4.40
C SER A 58 -8.02 7.33 4.80
N TYR A 59 -8.66 6.47 4.02
CA TYR A 59 -8.74 5.04 4.26
C TYR A 59 -7.96 4.29 3.17
N VAL A 60 -7.35 3.17 3.56
CA VAL A 60 -6.64 2.26 2.66
C VAL A 60 -7.23 0.87 2.81
N GLY A 61 -7.77 0.33 1.73
CA GLY A 61 -8.21 -1.06 1.66
C GLY A 61 -7.10 -1.94 1.10
N VAL A 62 -6.81 -3.05 1.77
CA VAL A 62 -5.86 -4.05 1.27
C VAL A 62 -6.54 -5.41 1.26
N THR A 63 -6.57 -6.06 0.09
CA THR A 63 -7.05 -7.43 -0.06
C THR A 63 -5.89 -8.31 -0.51
N ALA A 64 -5.59 -9.35 0.28
CA ALA A 64 -4.58 -10.35 -0.06
C ALA A 64 -5.22 -11.57 -0.72
N PHE A 65 -4.62 -12.01 -1.83
CA PHE A 65 -5.08 -13.18 -2.58
C PHE A 65 -4.11 -14.33 -2.35
N ASN A 66 -4.61 -15.39 -1.72
CA ASN A 66 -3.88 -16.62 -1.42
C ASN A 66 -4.05 -17.68 -2.51
#